data_AF-A0A932KG48-F1
#
_entry.id   AF-A0A932KG48-F1
#
_cell.length_a   1.000
_cell.length_b   1.000
_cell.length_c   1.000
_cell.angle_alpha   90.00
_cell.angle_beta   90.00
_cell.angle_gamma   90.00
#
_symmetry.space_group_name_H-M   'P 1'
#
loop_
_entity.id
_entity.type
_entity.pdbx_description
1 polymer ?
#
loop_
_entity_poly.entity_id
_entity_poly.type
_entity_poly.pdbx_seq_one_letter_code
_entity_poly.pdbx_strand_id
1 'polypeptide(L)'
;MFRRALVVILALCASIGVGVYFALLALGDRDAEIPSETANFGVFANSTRGGVINADETWEDTITVTEPVIVEAGVTLTIRPNTTVKFKNNRNYKNPQKLSIDVRGTLKAIGTKDALITFTSDAYRPRNGDWGAVKLIGKQQSEIRYAIVEFGMDGVMLEQSDATISHAIVRWHNHDGITAFNSTPVIEATRIYENGENGVSVLQSNGGILRSNLIEKNGSAGVHLDSSQWSVENSVIKDNHIAALWIENGSALTALHNSIGNSGVTEILCGRGTNTIDAFENTIVSKSKEIECPEQAIVRMVGGAGVQENKFEVLDTRKFYLLYTPGDLVRDRYQYAYPAKDDTRKIVRKIGKNLGPVRGMAVDGTDVWTLSAKGMIYKLDGDTGEPIQQWRASSRNPVALAFDGTRLWVTDLDEKRTYALDPKTGIELASFNNPDPQHGATGLASDGTMLYLREADTNKVYTLEDTGALGKTIELSVATSGGIAFDGKYFWAPCRGGICRFGNDGSLLGKIYAPSEGMHDMEWAPATNRYGGYLWVAGKTHDRWNDEKLFKIEVISDSLVRRPSYVFP
;
A
#
# COMPACT_ATOMS: atom_id res chain seq x y z
N MET A 1 47.64 33.94 -7.00
CA MET A 1 46.95 32.62 -6.92
C MET A 1 46.19 32.41 -5.60
N PHE A 2 46.68 32.85 -4.44
CA PHE A 2 46.00 32.62 -3.14
C PHE A 2 44.66 33.35 -2.92
N ARG A 3 44.41 34.51 -3.55
CA ARG A 3 43.13 35.24 -3.42
C ARG A 3 41.95 34.61 -4.16
N ARG A 4 42.19 33.79 -5.19
CA ARG A 4 41.10 33.09 -5.92
C ARG A 4 40.72 31.75 -5.27
N ALA A 5 41.61 31.13 -4.49
CA ALA A 5 41.30 29.93 -3.73
C ALA A 5 40.44 30.22 -2.48
N LEU A 6 40.62 31.40 -1.85
CA LEU A 6 39.91 31.79 -0.64
C LEU A 6 38.41 32.08 -0.88
N VAL A 7 38.06 32.62 -2.05
CA VAL A 7 36.67 32.90 -2.44
C VAL A 7 35.88 31.61 -2.74
N VAL A 8 36.57 30.56 -3.23
CA VAL A 8 35.94 29.25 -3.49
C VAL A 8 35.69 28.48 -2.19
N ILE A 9 36.55 28.64 -1.17
CA ILE A 9 36.36 27.98 0.14
C ILE A 9 35.23 28.65 0.94
N LEU A 10 35.08 29.97 0.85
CA LEU A 10 33.96 30.69 1.50
C LEU A 10 32.58 30.37 0.90
N ALA A 11 32.51 30.07 -0.40
CA ALA A 11 31.27 29.63 -1.05
C ALA A 11 30.86 28.19 -0.66
N LEU A 12 31.82 27.35 -0.26
CA LEU A 12 31.57 25.95 0.16
C LEU A 12 31.17 25.82 1.63
N CYS A 13 31.40 26.83 2.47
CA CYS A 13 31.06 26.79 3.90
C CYS A 13 29.72 27.48 4.24
N ALA A 14 29.09 28.20 3.31
CA ALA A 14 27.80 28.86 3.55
C ALA A 14 26.59 27.91 3.54
N SER A 15 26.76 26.64 3.19
CA SER A 15 25.70 25.62 3.15
C SER A 15 25.59 24.76 4.42
N ILE A 16 26.43 25.01 5.43
CA ILE A 16 26.35 24.33 6.72
C ILE A 16 26.40 25.41 7.79
N GLY A 17 25.22 25.89 8.20
CA GLY A 17 25.08 26.91 9.23
C GLY A 17 25.56 26.40 10.58
N VAL A 18 26.87 26.50 10.84
CA VAL A 18 27.60 26.72 12.11
C VAL A 18 29.08 26.71 11.70
N GLY A 19 29.71 27.87 11.49
CA GLY A 19 31.15 27.85 11.16
C GLY A 19 31.83 29.18 10.83
N VAL A 20 31.09 30.27 10.60
CA VAL A 20 31.74 31.54 10.22
C VAL A 20 32.30 32.31 11.43
N TYR A 21 31.88 31.97 12.65
CA TYR A 21 32.28 32.72 13.85
C TYR A 21 33.72 32.44 14.34
N PHE A 22 34.35 31.34 13.91
CA PHE A 22 35.69 30.96 14.38
C PHE A 22 36.83 31.28 13.41
N ALA A 23 36.56 31.68 12.17
CA ALA A 23 37.60 31.93 11.16
C ALA A 23 38.22 33.34 11.23
N LEU A 24 37.62 34.28 11.97
CA LEU A 24 38.06 35.69 12.04
C LEU A 24 38.93 36.05 13.25
N LEU A 25 39.09 35.14 14.23
CA LEU A 25 39.95 35.40 15.40
C LEU A 25 41.44 35.02 15.20
N ALA A 26 41.82 34.46 14.05
CA ALA A 26 43.17 33.93 13.82
C ALA A 26 44.11 34.82 12.95
N LEU A 27 43.71 36.03 12.56
CA LEU A 27 44.52 36.86 11.63
C LEU A 27 44.81 38.30 12.08
N GLY A 28 44.55 38.66 13.34
CA GLY A 28 45.20 39.82 13.98
C GLY A 28 44.99 41.20 13.34
N ASP A 29 44.00 41.37 12.47
CA ASP A 29 43.74 42.63 11.78
C ASP A 29 42.54 43.33 12.44
N ARG A 30 42.79 44.43 13.17
CA ARG A 30 41.75 45.13 13.95
C ARG A 30 40.98 46.20 13.15
N ASP A 31 41.35 46.44 11.90
CA ASP A 31 40.86 47.61 11.14
C ASP A 31 40.23 47.26 9.77
N ALA A 32 39.79 46.01 9.54
CA ALA A 32 39.10 45.65 8.31
C ALA A 32 37.62 46.11 8.34
N GLU A 33 37.32 47.26 7.76
CA GLU A 33 35.94 47.72 7.51
C GLU A 33 35.21 46.77 6.53
N ILE A 34 34.10 46.21 6.99
CA ILE A 34 33.18 45.39 6.20
C ILE A 34 32.26 46.33 5.40
N PRO A 35 32.17 46.22 4.06
CA PRO A 35 31.24 47.02 3.27
C PRO A 35 29.78 46.74 3.69
N SER A 36 29.04 47.80 4.01
CA SER A 36 27.64 47.75 4.48
C SER A 36 26.61 47.54 3.37
N GLU A 37 26.93 46.74 2.35
CA GLU A 37 25.90 46.23 1.44
C GLU A 37 25.38 44.93 2.03
N THR A 38 24.26 45.03 2.75
CA THR A 38 23.41 43.88 3.08
C THR A 38 22.93 43.25 1.78
N ALA A 39 23.73 42.35 1.21
CA ALA A 39 23.21 41.31 0.36
C ALA A 39 22.21 40.53 1.21
N ASN A 40 20.93 40.75 0.96
CA ASN A 40 19.83 40.00 1.54
C ASN A 40 19.97 38.56 1.02
N PHE A 41 20.84 37.77 1.63
CA PHE A 41 20.76 36.32 1.54
C PHE A 41 19.47 35.96 2.27
N GLY A 42 18.37 35.91 1.51
CA GLY A 42 17.08 35.49 2.02
C GLY A 42 17.28 34.17 2.76
N VAL A 43 17.14 34.22 4.08
CA VAL A 43 17.02 33.02 4.88
C VAL A 43 15.75 32.35 4.37
N PHE A 44 15.87 31.27 3.60
CA PHE A 44 14.71 30.48 3.18
C PHE A 44 13.95 30.09 4.45
N ALA A 45 12.80 30.72 4.68
CA ALA A 45 12.03 30.51 5.89
C ALA A 45 11.26 29.21 5.73
N ASN A 46 11.74 28.13 6.33
CA ASN A 46 10.92 26.93 6.51
C ASN A 46 9.72 27.29 7.36
N SER A 47 8.53 27.25 6.78
CA SER A 47 7.29 27.52 7.52
C SER A 47 6.60 26.21 7.86
N THR A 48 6.15 26.06 9.10
CA THR A 48 5.38 24.90 9.55
C THR A 48 3.90 25.18 9.40
N ARG A 49 3.13 24.19 8.93
CA ARG A 49 1.69 24.27 8.71
C ARG A 49 0.94 23.04 9.22
N GLY A 50 -0.32 23.24 9.55
CA GLY A 50 -1.22 22.26 10.15
C GLY A 50 -2.51 22.93 10.60
N GLY A 51 -3.59 22.15 10.76
CA GLY A 51 -4.88 22.62 11.23
C GLY A 51 -5.77 23.20 10.12
N VAL A 52 -6.77 23.97 10.56
CA VAL A 52 -7.82 24.52 9.69
C VAL A 52 -7.38 25.88 9.11
N ILE A 53 -7.46 26.02 7.80
CA ILE A 53 -7.28 27.27 7.06
C ILE A 53 -8.67 27.85 6.79
N ASN A 54 -9.00 28.95 7.48
CA ASN A 54 -10.32 29.58 7.48
C ASN A 54 -10.38 30.94 6.76
N ALA A 55 -9.26 31.37 6.18
CA ALA A 55 -9.12 32.56 5.35
C ALA A 55 -8.10 32.28 4.26
N ASP A 56 -8.19 33.01 3.15
CA ASP A 56 -7.30 32.81 2.01
C ASP A 56 -5.83 32.89 2.45
N GLU A 57 -5.05 31.89 2.03
CA GLU A 57 -3.66 31.75 2.43
C GLU A 57 -2.77 31.50 1.21
N THR A 58 -1.54 32.01 1.25
CA THR A 58 -0.52 31.75 0.24
C THR A 58 0.69 31.05 0.86
N TRP A 59 1.12 29.97 0.23
CA TRP A 59 2.32 29.21 0.58
C TRP A 59 3.42 29.44 -0.45
N GLU A 60 4.65 29.57 0.03
CA GLU A 60 5.87 29.73 -0.77
C GLU A 60 7.08 29.06 -0.12
N ASP A 61 8.18 28.95 -0.87
CA ASP A 61 9.44 28.32 -0.45
C ASP A 61 9.28 26.87 0.04
N THR A 62 9.60 26.58 1.30
CA THR A 62 9.45 25.24 1.87
C THR A 62 8.42 25.26 3.00
N ILE A 63 7.37 24.48 2.82
CA ILE A 63 6.31 24.26 3.81
C ILE A 63 6.53 22.89 4.44
N THR A 64 6.55 22.80 5.77
CA THR A 64 6.54 21.52 6.49
C THR A 64 5.19 21.32 7.14
N VAL A 65 4.43 20.34 6.67
CA VAL A 65 3.11 19.97 7.20
C VAL A 65 3.31 19.00 8.35
N THR A 66 2.96 19.41 9.58
CA THR A 66 3.14 18.60 10.80
C THR A 66 1.84 18.07 11.40
N GLU A 67 0.70 18.60 10.96
CA GLU A 67 -0.64 18.17 11.34
C GLU A 67 -1.54 18.17 10.08
N PRO A 68 -2.70 17.48 10.08
CA PRO A 68 -3.61 17.50 8.93
C PRO A 68 -3.99 18.94 8.58
N VAL A 69 -4.03 19.26 7.30
CA VAL A 69 -4.44 20.59 6.82
C VAL A 69 -5.84 20.50 6.24
N ILE A 70 -6.74 21.36 6.67
CA ILE A 70 -8.12 21.44 6.14
C ILE A 70 -8.32 22.84 5.59
N VAL A 71 -8.56 22.95 4.28
CA VAL A 71 -8.94 24.23 3.65
C VAL A 71 -10.47 24.26 3.61
N GLU A 72 -11.08 25.18 4.37
CA GLU A 72 -12.54 25.23 4.50
C GLU A 72 -13.24 25.68 3.21
N ALA A 73 -14.54 25.36 3.11
CA ALA A 73 -15.36 25.79 1.99
C ALA A 73 -15.36 27.32 1.85
N GLY A 74 -15.21 27.82 0.62
CA GLY A 74 -15.13 29.27 0.34
C GLY A 74 -13.76 29.90 0.54
N VAL A 75 -12.77 29.13 1.04
CA VAL A 75 -11.39 29.59 1.23
C VAL A 75 -10.50 29.14 0.08
N THR A 76 -9.52 29.95 -0.30
CA THR A 76 -8.51 29.62 -1.31
C THR A 76 -7.14 29.44 -0.69
N LEU A 77 -6.54 28.27 -0.88
CA LEU A 77 -5.11 28.06 -0.66
C LEU A 77 -4.36 28.22 -1.97
N THR A 78 -3.47 29.21 -2.04
CA THR A 78 -2.57 29.42 -3.18
C THR A 78 -1.18 28.89 -2.85
N ILE A 79 -0.57 28.12 -3.76
CA ILE A 79 0.80 27.63 -3.63
C ILE A 79 1.61 28.20 -4.80
N ARG A 80 2.63 28.99 -4.49
CA ARG A 80 3.45 29.68 -5.50
C ARG A 80 4.38 28.71 -6.25
N PRO A 81 4.82 29.04 -7.47
CA PRO A 81 5.84 28.27 -8.19
C PRO A 81 7.10 28.05 -7.32
N ASN A 82 7.82 26.95 -7.58
CA ASN A 82 9.02 26.54 -6.83
C ASN A 82 8.80 26.20 -5.34
N THR A 83 7.54 26.10 -4.88
CA THR A 83 7.24 25.70 -3.49
C THR A 83 7.42 24.19 -3.30
N THR A 84 8.07 23.80 -2.20
CA THR A 84 8.15 22.41 -1.74
C THR A 84 7.32 22.22 -0.46
N VAL A 85 6.25 21.45 -0.56
CA VAL A 85 5.40 21.03 0.57
C VAL A 85 5.86 19.65 1.04
N LYS A 86 6.44 19.58 2.24
CA LYS A 86 6.93 18.36 2.88
C LYS A 86 5.98 17.91 3.98
N PHE A 87 5.44 16.72 3.86
CA PHE A 87 4.59 16.12 4.88
C PHE A 87 5.42 15.33 5.88
N LYS A 88 5.17 15.56 7.18
CA LYS A 88 5.77 14.76 8.24
C LYS A 88 5.43 13.30 8.05
N ASN A 89 6.46 12.51 7.79
CA ASN A 89 6.31 11.11 7.45
C ASN A 89 5.81 10.32 8.66
N ASN A 90 4.86 9.43 8.44
CA ASN A 90 4.38 8.54 9.48
C ASN A 90 4.39 7.11 8.97
N ARG A 91 5.22 6.27 9.57
CA ARG A 91 5.34 4.84 9.24
C ARG A 91 4.95 3.94 10.43
N ASN A 92 4.28 4.48 11.44
CA ASN A 92 4.06 3.80 12.71
C ASN A 92 2.65 3.18 12.79
N TYR A 93 2.51 1.85 12.89
CA TYR A 93 1.18 1.24 13.08
C TYR A 93 0.48 1.65 14.36
N LYS A 94 1.22 2.00 15.43
CA LYS A 94 0.63 2.36 16.72
C LYS A 94 -0.18 3.66 16.60
N ASN A 95 0.18 4.50 15.62
CA ASN A 95 -0.59 5.65 15.21
C ASN A 95 -0.53 5.75 13.68
N PRO A 96 -1.41 5.05 12.94
CA PRO A 96 -1.29 4.93 11.49
C PRO A 96 -1.74 6.20 10.74
N GLN A 97 -2.15 7.24 11.46
CA GLN A 97 -2.76 8.43 10.87
C GLN A 97 -1.74 9.19 10.01
N LYS A 98 -1.92 9.12 8.69
CA LYS A 98 -1.09 9.84 7.72
C LYS A 98 -1.59 11.28 7.57
N LEU A 99 -0.69 12.20 7.31
CA LEU A 99 -1.05 13.60 7.08
C LEU A 99 -1.53 13.79 5.64
N SER A 100 -2.67 14.43 5.48
CA SER A 100 -3.21 14.86 4.19
C SER A 100 -3.45 16.37 4.20
N ILE A 101 -3.61 16.92 3.00
CA ILE A 101 -4.29 18.19 2.81
C ILE A 101 -5.69 17.92 2.25
N ASP A 102 -6.70 18.31 3.00
CA ASP A 102 -8.11 18.12 2.68
C ASP A 102 -8.70 19.46 2.26
N VAL A 103 -8.87 19.68 0.95
CA VAL A 103 -9.32 20.95 0.38
C VAL A 103 -10.81 20.89 0.08
N ARG A 104 -11.63 21.46 0.97
CA ARG A 104 -13.08 21.70 0.75
C ARG A 104 -13.35 23.04 0.06
N GLY A 105 -12.36 23.94 0.10
CA GLY A 105 -12.33 25.20 -0.62
C GLY A 105 -11.71 25.06 -2.01
N THR A 106 -10.83 25.99 -2.37
CA THR A 106 -10.11 25.99 -3.66
C THR A 106 -8.62 25.83 -3.43
N LEU A 107 -7.98 24.92 -4.17
CA LEU A 107 -6.52 24.84 -4.27
C LEU A 107 -6.05 25.47 -5.57
N LYS A 108 -5.14 26.44 -5.49
CA LYS A 108 -4.41 27.00 -6.64
C LYS A 108 -2.93 26.67 -6.51
N ALA A 109 -2.54 25.46 -6.93
CA ALA A 109 -1.15 25.01 -6.98
C ALA A 109 -0.65 25.06 -8.42
N ILE A 110 -0.21 26.25 -8.84
CA ILE A 110 0.11 26.55 -10.23
C ILE A 110 1.57 26.95 -10.34
N GLY A 111 2.42 26.00 -10.72
CA GLY A 111 3.83 26.20 -11.03
C GLY A 111 4.08 26.64 -12.47
N THR A 112 5.34 26.53 -12.89
CA THR A 112 5.75 26.66 -14.30
C THR A 112 6.74 25.54 -14.64
N LYS A 113 7.01 25.33 -15.93
CA LYS A 113 7.98 24.31 -16.39
C LYS A 113 9.37 24.44 -15.73
N ASP A 114 9.78 25.67 -15.40
CA ASP A 114 11.09 25.98 -14.81
C ASP A 114 11.02 26.11 -13.27
N ALA A 115 9.82 26.07 -12.69
CA ALA A 115 9.57 26.28 -11.27
C ALA A 115 8.39 25.40 -10.80
N LEU A 116 8.64 24.10 -10.77
CA LEU A 116 7.64 23.11 -10.37
C LEU A 116 7.30 23.24 -8.87
N ILE A 117 6.04 22.99 -8.52
CA ILE A 117 5.61 22.78 -7.12
C ILE A 117 5.86 21.32 -6.76
N THR A 118 6.32 21.00 -5.56
CA THR A 118 6.56 19.61 -5.13
C THR A 118 5.83 19.30 -3.83
N PHE A 119 4.97 18.27 -3.83
CA PHE A 119 4.38 17.64 -2.65
C PHE A 119 5.10 16.32 -2.38
N THR A 120 5.75 16.21 -1.22
CA THR A 120 6.66 15.07 -0.93
C THR A 120 6.78 14.78 0.57
N SER A 121 7.52 13.74 0.93
CA SER A 121 7.83 13.41 2.33
C SER A 121 8.93 14.31 2.91
N ASP A 122 8.87 14.58 4.22
CA ASP A 122 9.98 15.18 4.97
C ASP A 122 11.13 14.21 5.30
N ALA A 123 10.95 12.90 5.04
CA ALA A 123 11.94 11.89 5.38
C ALA A 123 13.24 12.09 4.58
N TYR A 124 14.39 11.88 5.23
CA TYR A 124 15.70 11.85 4.56
C TYR A 124 15.75 10.81 3.42
N ARG A 125 15.01 9.70 3.59
CA ARG A 125 14.80 8.67 2.55
C ARG A 125 13.29 8.46 2.38
N PRO A 126 12.64 9.23 1.50
CA PRO A 126 11.22 9.07 1.21
C PRO A 126 10.85 7.66 0.77
N ARG A 127 9.64 7.24 1.13
CA ARG A 127 9.03 5.97 0.74
C ARG A 127 7.56 6.22 0.41
N ASN A 128 7.03 5.45 -0.54
CA ASN A 128 5.59 5.42 -0.81
C ASN A 128 4.80 5.19 0.49
N GLY A 129 3.67 5.88 0.64
CA GLY A 129 2.85 5.83 1.84
C GLY A 129 3.39 6.62 3.04
N ASP A 130 4.38 7.51 2.87
CA ASP A 130 4.91 8.31 3.99
C ASP A 130 3.87 9.29 4.56
N TRP A 131 2.99 9.78 3.70
CA TRP A 131 1.90 10.69 4.02
C TRP A 131 0.63 10.22 3.34
N GLY A 132 -0.48 10.94 3.51
CA GLY A 132 -1.81 10.52 3.08
C GLY A 132 -2.03 10.78 1.60
N ALA A 133 -2.55 11.97 1.27
CA ALA A 133 -2.86 12.40 -0.09
C ALA A 133 -3.10 13.90 -0.17
N VAL A 134 -3.12 14.45 -1.39
CA VAL A 134 -3.75 15.76 -1.68
C VAL A 134 -5.19 15.48 -2.06
N LYS A 135 -6.15 15.88 -1.22
CA LYS A 135 -7.59 15.66 -1.47
C LYS A 135 -8.27 16.95 -1.89
N LEU A 136 -8.96 16.91 -3.02
CA LEU A 136 -9.81 17.99 -3.53
C LEU A 136 -11.26 17.52 -3.41
N ILE A 137 -12.03 18.22 -2.57
CA ILE A 137 -13.36 17.81 -2.14
C ILE A 137 -14.35 18.88 -2.57
N GLY A 138 -15.25 18.52 -3.49
CA GLY A 138 -16.23 19.42 -4.06
C GLY A 138 -15.84 20.03 -5.41
N LYS A 139 -16.81 20.71 -6.02
CA LYS A 139 -16.79 21.21 -7.41
C LYS A 139 -16.10 22.57 -7.58
N GLN A 140 -15.31 23.00 -6.60
CA GLN A 140 -14.52 24.21 -6.72
C GLN A 140 -13.48 24.03 -7.84
N GLN A 141 -13.12 25.14 -8.48
CA GLN A 141 -12.19 25.15 -9.61
C GLN A 141 -10.73 25.04 -9.13
N SER A 142 -10.44 23.98 -8.39
CA SER A 142 -9.10 23.65 -7.93
C SER A 142 -8.21 23.25 -9.12
N GLU A 143 -6.94 23.63 -9.05
CA GLU A 143 -5.98 23.42 -10.13
C GLU A 143 -4.63 22.98 -9.54
N ILE A 144 -4.11 21.87 -10.07
CA ILE A 144 -2.74 21.40 -9.85
C ILE A 144 -2.06 21.42 -11.21
N ARG A 145 -1.13 22.36 -11.40
CA ARG A 145 -0.45 22.54 -12.69
C ARG A 145 1.04 22.75 -12.52
N TYR A 146 1.87 22.11 -13.36
CA TYR A 146 3.34 22.14 -13.22
C TYR A 146 3.79 21.77 -11.80
N ALA A 147 3.33 20.60 -11.35
CA ALA A 147 3.57 20.10 -10.01
C ALA A 147 4.02 18.64 -10.01
N ILE A 148 4.72 18.24 -8.95
CA ILE A 148 5.12 16.87 -8.65
C ILE A 148 4.40 16.45 -7.37
N VAL A 149 3.71 15.32 -7.40
CA VAL A 149 3.09 14.69 -6.23
C VAL A 149 3.72 13.30 -6.08
N GLU A 150 4.35 13.04 -4.93
CA GLU A 150 5.11 11.81 -4.73
C GLU A 150 5.15 11.30 -3.28
N PHE A 151 5.36 9.99 -3.11
CA PHE A 151 5.56 9.30 -1.83
C PHE A 151 4.35 9.32 -0.87
N GLY A 152 3.17 9.69 -1.33
CA GLY A 152 1.91 9.59 -0.58
C GLY A 152 1.37 8.15 -0.52
N MET A 153 0.33 7.93 0.27
CA MET A 153 -0.46 6.70 0.23
C MET A 153 -1.19 6.65 -1.11
N ASP A 154 -1.99 7.68 -1.37
CA ASP A 154 -2.55 8.03 -2.67
C ASP A 154 -1.88 9.35 -3.14
N GLY A 155 -1.90 9.63 -4.44
CA GLY A 155 -1.37 10.90 -4.95
C GLY A 155 -2.34 12.05 -4.83
N VAL A 156 -3.27 12.14 -5.78
CA VAL A 156 -4.34 13.14 -5.79
C VAL A 156 -5.68 12.43 -5.73
N MET A 157 -6.47 12.75 -4.70
CA MET A 157 -7.82 12.22 -4.53
C MET A 157 -8.85 13.30 -4.84
N LEU A 158 -9.78 12.98 -5.74
CA LEU A 158 -10.86 13.84 -6.17
C LEU A 158 -12.17 13.25 -5.65
N GLU A 159 -12.87 14.00 -4.80
CA GLU A 159 -14.15 13.59 -4.22
C GLU A 159 -15.21 14.62 -4.59
N GLN A 160 -16.17 14.22 -5.45
CA GLN A 160 -17.17 15.14 -6.00
C GLN A 160 -16.54 16.38 -6.66
N SER A 161 -15.41 16.21 -7.35
CA SER A 161 -14.58 17.30 -7.84
C SER A 161 -14.51 17.40 -9.36
N ASP A 162 -14.41 18.65 -9.82
CA ASP A 162 -14.25 19.03 -11.23
C ASP A 162 -12.87 19.68 -11.47
N ALA A 163 -11.90 19.37 -10.61
CA ALA A 163 -10.58 19.96 -10.64
C ALA A 163 -9.83 19.66 -11.94
N THR A 164 -8.86 20.53 -12.27
CA THR A 164 -7.94 20.31 -13.39
C THR A 164 -6.57 19.94 -12.87
N ILE A 165 -6.02 18.83 -13.38
CA ILE A 165 -4.65 18.39 -13.13
C ILE A 165 -3.93 18.41 -14.47
N SER A 166 -2.91 19.27 -14.61
CA SER A 166 -2.21 19.40 -15.89
C SER A 166 -0.72 19.62 -15.81
N HIS A 167 0.03 19.13 -16.81
CA HIS A 167 1.49 19.30 -16.85
C HIS A 167 2.15 18.86 -15.54
N ALA A 168 1.67 17.78 -14.94
CA ALA A 168 2.09 17.31 -13.63
C ALA A 168 2.84 15.97 -13.72
N ILE A 169 3.50 15.62 -12.62
CA ILE A 169 4.07 14.30 -12.39
C ILE A 169 3.42 13.71 -11.14
N VAL A 170 2.85 12.51 -11.27
CA VAL A 170 2.24 11.77 -10.14
C VAL A 170 2.86 10.38 -10.08
N ARG A 171 3.62 10.11 -9.02
CA ARG A 171 4.48 8.93 -8.97
C ARG A 171 4.75 8.41 -7.57
N TRP A 172 5.12 7.14 -7.49
CA TRP A 172 5.66 6.53 -6.27
C TRP A 172 4.69 6.58 -5.09
N HIS A 173 3.39 6.49 -5.38
CA HIS A 173 2.35 6.31 -4.38
C HIS A 173 2.19 4.84 -3.99
N ASN A 174 1.70 4.59 -2.78
CA ASN A 174 1.50 3.21 -2.30
C ASN A 174 0.32 2.54 -3.00
N HIS A 175 -0.72 3.32 -3.27
CA HIS A 175 -1.94 2.92 -3.97
C HIS A 175 -2.00 3.60 -5.34
N ASP A 176 -3.12 4.27 -5.63
CA ASP A 176 -3.39 4.92 -6.91
C ASP A 176 -2.62 6.25 -7.03
N GLY A 177 -2.21 6.57 -8.27
CA GLY A 177 -1.67 7.90 -8.57
C GLY A 177 -2.73 8.98 -8.44
N ILE A 178 -3.82 8.85 -9.20
CA ILE A 178 -4.98 9.75 -9.14
C ILE A 178 -6.25 8.93 -8.95
N THR A 179 -7.04 9.28 -7.93
CA THR A 179 -8.34 8.65 -7.66
C THR A 179 -9.45 9.65 -7.89
N ALA A 180 -10.50 9.26 -8.62
CA ALA A 180 -11.67 10.06 -8.87
C ALA A 180 -12.94 9.34 -8.39
N PHE A 181 -13.57 9.89 -7.36
CA PHE A 181 -14.82 9.40 -6.79
C PHE A 181 -15.95 10.39 -7.04
N ASN A 182 -17.00 9.96 -7.73
CA ASN A 182 -18.13 10.80 -8.15
C ASN A 182 -17.71 12.14 -8.77
N SER A 183 -16.67 12.14 -9.60
CA SER A 183 -15.92 13.34 -10.04
C SER A 183 -15.88 13.47 -11.56
N THR A 184 -15.73 14.70 -12.07
CA THR A 184 -15.59 14.99 -13.50
C THR A 184 -14.38 15.90 -13.80
N PRO A 185 -13.15 15.44 -13.47
CA PRO A 185 -11.95 16.23 -13.67
C PRO A 185 -11.49 16.24 -15.13
N VAL A 186 -10.61 17.18 -15.42
CA VAL A 186 -9.75 17.15 -16.60
C VAL A 186 -8.33 16.81 -16.16
N ILE A 187 -7.78 15.71 -16.68
CA ILE A 187 -6.40 15.29 -16.45
C ILE A 187 -5.67 15.35 -17.78
N GLU A 188 -4.71 16.27 -17.91
CA GLU A 188 -4.07 16.50 -19.20
C GLU A 188 -2.56 16.69 -19.13
N ALA A 189 -1.84 16.35 -20.20
CA ALA A 189 -0.39 16.60 -20.31
C ALA A 189 0.41 16.08 -19.08
N THR A 190 -0.09 15.06 -18.39
CA THR A 190 0.43 14.59 -17.11
C THR A 190 1.13 13.26 -17.28
N ARG A 191 2.24 13.08 -16.57
CA ARG A 191 2.94 11.79 -16.49
C ARG A 191 2.61 11.10 -15.18
N ILE A 192 2.06 9.89 -15.27
CA ILE A 192 1.57 9.12 -14.13
C ILE A 192 2.24 7.75 -14.14
N TYR A 193 3.13 7.49 -13.19
CA TYR A 193 3.95 6.29 -13.29
C TYR A 193 4.48 5.73 -11.97
N GLU A 194 4.78 4.43 -11.98
CA GLU A 194 5.37 3.70 -10.85
C GLU A 194 4.57 3.91 -9.53
N ASN A 195 3.24 3.93 -9.63
CA ASN A 195 2.33 3.88 -8.49
C ASN A 195 2.00 2.42 -8.16
N GLY A 196 1.73 2.15 -6.88
CA GLY A 196 1.55 0.80 -6.38
C GLY A 196 0.34 0.08 -6.98
N GLU A 197 -0.78 0.79 -7.16
CA GLU A 197 -1.97 0.23 -7.81
C GLU A 197 -2.14 0.80 -9.21
N ASN A 198 -3.16 1.62 -9.46
CA ASN A 198 -3.45 2.14 -10.78
C ASN A 198 -2.75 3.48 -11.00
N GLY A 199 -2.48 3.81 -12.26
CA GLY A 199 -2.16 5.19 -12.61
C GLY A 199 -3.33 6.11 -12.27
N VAL A 200 -4.50 5.79 -12.82
CA VAL A 200 -5.76 6.50 -12.56
C VAL A 200 -6.86 5.50 -12.21
N SER A 201 -7.55 5.74 -11.11
CA SER A 201 -8.65 4.92 -10.60
C SER A 201 -9.92 5.75 -10.53
N VAL A 202 -10.98 5.28 -11.19
CA VAL A 202 -12.21 6.05 -11.40
C VAL A 202 -13.39 5.24 -10.87
N LEU A 203 -14.05 5.78 -9.87
CA LEU A 203 -15.09 5.12 -9.09
C LEU A 203 -16.38 5.94 -9.15
N GLN A 204 -17.46 5.34 -9.62
CA GLN A 204 -18.80 5.95 -9.66
C GLN A 204 -18.83 7.34 -10.31
N SER A 205 -18.01 7.56 -11.34
CA SER A 205 -17.74 8.88 -11.91
C SER A 205 -18.09 8.92 -13.40
N ASN A 206 -18.85 9.91 -13.84
CA ASN A 206 -19.35 9.99 -15.22
C ASN A 206 -19.04 11.37 -15.82
N GLY A 207 -18.20 11.42 -16.85
CA GLY A 207 -17.91 12.63 -17.63
C GLY A 207 -16.49 13.22 -17.45
N GLY A 208 -15.56 12.50 -16.82
CA GLY A 208 -14.15 12.93 -16.77
C GLY A 208 -13.39 12.64 -18.05
N ILE A 209 -12.31 13.41 -18.29
CA ILE A 209 -11.50 13.32 -19.52
C ILE A 209 -10.02 13.20 -19.13
N LEU A 210 -9.36 12.16 -19.65
CA LEU A 210 -7.91 12.06 -19.71
C LEU A 210 -7.46 12.38 -21.13
N ARG A 211 -6.57 13.35 -21.30
CA ARG A 211 -6.01 13.65 -22.62
C ARG A 211 -4.52 13.94 -22.63
N SER A 212 -3.81 13.46 -23.65
CA SER A 212 -2.38 13.74 -23.79
C SER A 212 -1.56 13.36 -22.56
N ASN A 213 -1.85 12.21 -21.94
CA ASN A 213 -1.12 11.73 -20.78
C ASN A 213 -0.12 10.62 -21.16
N LEU A 214 0.93 10.47 -20.35
CA LEU A 214 1.81 9.31 -20.36
C LEU A 214 1.61 8.53 -19.06
N ILE A 215 1.03 7.32 -19.16
CA ILE A 215 0.67 6.50 -18.01
C ILE A 215 1.41 5.17 -18.10
N GLU A 216 2.39 4.93 -17.23
CA GLU A 216 3.27 3.78 -17.37
C GLU A 216 3.72 3.12 -16.07
N LYS A 217 3.97 1.80 -16.11
CA LYS A 217 4.65 1.06 -15.02
C LYS A 217 3.94 1.10 -13.66
N ASN A 218 2.61 1.23 -13.65
CA ASN A 218 1.82 1.13 -12.42
C ASN A 218 1.59 -0.37 -12.08
N GLY A 219 1.47 -0.70 -10.79
CA GLY A 219 1.40 -2.08 -10.30
C GLY A 219 0.10 -2.83 -10.58
N SER A 220 -0.92 -2.12 -11.09
CA SER A 220 -2.16 -2.67 -11.61
C SER A 220 -2.49 -2.13 -13.01
N ALA A 221 -3.55 -1.33 -13.18
CA ALA A 221 -3.92 -0.77 -14.47
C ALA A 221 -3.30 0.61 -14.72
N GLY A 222 -3.15 0.99 -16.00
CA GLY A 222 -2.93 2.40 -16.35
C GLY A 222 -4.14 3.24 -15.96
N VAL A 223 -5.32 2.87 -16.46
CA VAL A 223 -6.62 3.49 -16.13
C VAL A 223 -7.62 2.39 -15.75
N HIS A 224 -8.22 2.50 -14.57
CA HIS A 224 -9.27 1.61 -14.07
C HIS A 224 -10.60 2.35 -13.92
N LEU A 225 -11.66 1.84 -14.53
CA LEU A 225 -13.03 2.33 -14.40
C LEU A 225 -13.91 1.31 -13.66
N ASP A 226 -14.56 1.76 -12.59
CA ASP A 226 -15.53 1.00 -11.82
C ASP A 226 -16.86 1.79 -11.72
N SER A 227 -17.94 1.22 -12.28
CA SER A 227 -19.25 1.87 -12.41
C SER A 227 -19.17 3.32 -12.91
N SER A 228 -18.36 3.56 -13.95
CA SER A 228 -17.94 4.89 -14.40
C SER A 228 -17.99 5.06 -15.92
N GLN A 229 -18.04 6.31 -16.39
CA GLN A 229 -18.06 6.67 -17.82
C GLN A 229 -17.09 7.79 -18.16
N TRP A 230 -15.94 7.48 -18.77
CA TRP A 230 -14.87 8.44 -19.00
C TRP A 230 -14.29 8.33 -20.42
N SER A 231 -13.64 9.42 -20.88
CA SER A 231 -12.85 9.40 -22.12
C SER A 231 -11.35 9.40 -21.84
N VAL A 232 -10.62 8.67 -22.68
CA VAL A 232 -9.16 8.62 -22.69
C VAL A 232 -8.70 8.92 -24.11
N GLU A 233 -7.99 10.02 -24.30
CA GLU A 233 -7.73 10.58 -25.61
C GLU A 233 -6.26 10.92 -25.80
N ASN A 234 -5.72 10.69 -26.99
CA ASN A 234 -4.38 11.16 -27.38
C ASN A 234 -3.27 10.79 -26.38
N SER A 235 -3.40 9.69 -25.65
CA SER A 235 -2.53 9.31 -24.53
C SER A 235 -1.68 8.08 -24.86
N VAL A 236 -0.55 7.95 -24.18
CA VAL A 236 0.27 6.74 -24.21
C VAL A 236 0.10 6.00 -22.89
N ILE A 237 -0.35 4.76 -22.94
CA ILE A 237 -0.60 3.93 -21.77
C ILE A 237 0.13 2.60 -21.96
N LYS A 238 1.20 2.38 -21.19
CA LYS A 238 2.09 1.24 -21.46
C LYS A 238 2.78 0.64 -20.26
N ASP A 239 3.27 -0.58 -20.42
CA ASP A 239 4.14 -1.24 -19.43
C ASP A 239 3.50 -1.34 -18.03
N ASN A 240 2.17 -1.34 -17.92
CA ASN A 240 1.45 -1.50 -16.64
C ASN A 240 1.34 -2.99 -16.30
N HIS A 241 1.40 -3.34 -15.02
CA HIS A 241 1.60 -4.72 -14.59
C HIS A 241 0.40 -5.63 -14.92
N ILE A 242 -0.84 -5.14 -14.80
CA ILE A 242 -2.03 -5.92 -15.18
C ILE A 242 -2.52 -5.51 -16.57
N ALA A 243 -3.04 -4.29 -16.72
CA ALA A 243 -3.61 -3.83 -17.97
C ALA A 243 -3.33 -2.36 -18.26
N ALA A 244 -3.42 -1.93 -19.52
CA ALA A 244 -3.40 -0.51 -19.82
C ALA A 244 -4.75 0.13 -19.46
N LEU A 245 -5.84 -0.52 -19.87
CA LEU A 245 -7.22 -0.10 -19.62
C LEU A 245 -7.98 -1.23 -18.94
N TRP A 246 -8.59 -0.98 -17.78
CA TRP A 246 -9.42 -1.94 -17.06
C TRP A 246 -10.81 -1.36 -16.80
N ILE A 247 -11.86 -2.02 -17.31
CA ILE A 247 -13.24 -1.54 -17.29
C ILE A 247 -14.13 -2.56 -16.56
N GLU A 248 -14.81 -2.17 -15.49
CA GLU A 248 -15.63 -3.08 -14.67
C GLU A 248 -16.95 -2.47 -14.19
N ASN A 249 -17.84 -3.36 -13.73
CA ASN A 249 -19.09 -3.07 -13.03
C ASN A 249 -20.03 -2.13 -13.81
N GLY A 250 -20.17 -2.38 -15.12
CA GLY A 250 -21.09 -1.63 -15.97
C GLY A 250 -20.52 -0.31 -16.49
N SER A 251 -19.20 -0.18 -16.54
CA SER A 251 -18.53 1.04 -16.98
C SER A 251 -18.57 1.23 -18.50
N ALA A 252 -18.44 2.47 -18.94
CA ALA A 252 -18.27 2.83 -20.35
C ALA A 252 -16.95 3.60 -20.57
N LEU A 253 -16.18 3.21 -21.57
CA LEU A 253 -14.94 3.87 -21.95
C LEU A 253 -15.02 4.34 -23.40
N THR A 254 -14.70 5.61 -23.63
CA THR A 254 -14.34 6.11 -24.96
C THR A 254 -12.82 6.26 -25.04
N ALA A 255 -12.16 5.45 -25.88
CA ALA A 255 -10.71 5.51 -26.07
C ALA A 255 -10.38 6.02 -27.48
N LEU A 256 -9.76 7.19 -27.61
CA LEU A 256 -9.58 7.86 -28.89
C LEU A 256 -8.10 8.19 -29.14
N HIS A 257 -7.52 7.73 -30.25
CA HIS A 257 -6.15 8.09 -30.70
C HIS A 257 -5.04 7.81 -29.68
N ASN A 258 -5.17 6.74 -28.89
CA ASN A 258 -4.17 6.37 -27.90
C ASN A 258 -3.13 5.42 -28.49
N SER A 259 -1.96 5.36 -27.84
CA SER A 259 -1.03 4.23 -28.00
C SER A 259 -1.00 3.41 -26.72
N ILE A 260 -1.39 2.17 -26.83
CA ILE A 260 -1.64 1.26 -25.72
C ILE A 260 -0.69 0.07 -25.91
N GLY A 261 0.06 -0.34 -24.90
CA GLY A 261 0.84 -1.55 -25.10
C GLY A 261 1.76 -2.02 -23.99
N ASN A 262 2.29 -3.22 -24.19
CA ASN A 262 3.30 -3.86 -23.34
C ASN A 262 2.85 -4.11 -21.89
N SER A 263 1.55 -4.20 -21.63
CA SER A 263 1.03 -4.53 -20.30
C SER A 263 1.28 -6.00 -19.95
N GLY A 264 1.35 -6.32 -18.66
CA GLY A 264 1.78 -7.65 -18.19
C GLY A 264 0.77 -8.77 -18.44
N VAL A 265 -0.54 -8.49 -18.35
CA VAL A 265 -1.60 -9.51 -18.54
C VAL A 265 -2.33 -9.32 -19.87
N THR A 266 -2.97 -8.17 -20.07
CA THR A 266 -3.71 -7.82 -21.30
C THR A 266 -3.68 -6.31 -21.52
N GLU A 267 -3.90 -5.79 -22.72
CA GLU A 267 -3.95 -4.33 -22.92
C GLU A 267 -5.28 -3.74 -22.47
N ILE A 268 -6.39 -4.38 -22.85
CA ILE A 268 -7.75 -4.01 -22.40
C ILE A 268 -8.34 -5.19 -21.63
N LEU A 269 -8.76 -4.94 -20.39
CA LEU A 269 -9.39 -5.92 -19.50
C LEU A 269 -10.83 -5.50 -19.18
N CYS A 270 -11.80 -6.39 -19.35
CA CYS A 270 -13.15 -6.19 -18.83
C CYS A 270 -13.46 -7.14 -17.69
N GLY A 271 -13.96 -6.59 -16.60
CA GLY A 271 -14.42 -7.36 -15.44
C GLY A 271 -15.92 -7.67 -15.46
N ARG A 272 -16.50 -7.69 -14.26
CA ARG A 272 -17.93 -7.98 -14.04
C ARG A 272 -18.83 -6.93 -14.69
N GLY A 273 -20.09 -7.28 -14.89
CA GLY A 273 -21.10 -6.39 -15.48
C GLY A 273 -21.02 -6.30 -17.02
N THR A 274 -21.95 -5.54 -17.58
CA THR A 274 -22.01 -5.24 -19.02
C THR A 274 -21.24 -3.95 -19.29
N ASN A 275 -19.98 -4.09 -19.67
CA ASN A 275 -19.08 -2.97 -19.92
C ASN A 275 -19.12 -2.56 -21.40
N THR A 276 -19.02 -1.26 -21.70
CA THR A 276 -18.98 -0.74 -23.07
C THR A 276 -17.63 -0.09 -23.35
N ILE A 277 -16.99 -0.44 -24.46
CA ILE A 277 -15.73 0.15 -24.89
C ILE A 277 -15.87 0.58 -26.35
N ASP A 278 -15.74 1.88 -26.56
CA ASP A 278 -15.75 2.51 -27.87
C ASP A 278 -14.35 3.06 -28.13
N ALA A 279 -13.53 2.31 -28.85
CA ALA A 279 -12.11 2.58 -29.02
C ALA A 279 -11.75 2.80 -30.51
N PHE A 280 -11.51 4.05 -30.88
CA PHE A 280 -11.26 4.46 -32.25
C PHE A 280 -9.87 5.07 -32.44
N GLU A 281 -9.24 4.72 -33.55
CA GLU A 281 -7.94 5.23 -34.01
C GLU A 281 -6.77 4.98 -33.03
N ASN A 282 -6.89 3.98 -32.16
CA ASN A 282 -5.84 3.59 -31.22
C ASN A 282 -4.81 2.66 -31.90
N THR A 283 -3.55 2.76 -31.50
CA THR A 283 -2.53 1.73 -31.73
C THR A 283 -2.45 0.85 -30.48
N ILE A 284 -2.56 -0.47 -30.66
CA ILE A 284 -2.41 -1.45 -29.57
C ILE A 284 -1.25 -2.37 -29.92
N VAL A 285 -0.27 -2.48 -29.03
CA VAL A 285 0.88 -3.39 -29.16
C VAL A 285 0.94 -4.26 -27.92
N SER A 286 0.56 -5.52 -28.02
CA SER A 286 0.56 -6.45 -26.89
C SER A 286 1.76 -7.40 -26.89
N LYS A 287 2.25 -7.74 -25.70
CA LYS A 287 3.18 -8.86 -25.47
C LYS A 287 2.46 -10.18 -25.18
N SER A 288 1.17 -10.12 -24.85
CA SER A 288 0.36 -11.25 -24.40
C SER A 288 -0.98 -11.29 -25.14
N LYS A 289 -2.00 -10.58 -24.65
CA LYS A 289 -3.33 -10.43 -25.22
C LYS A 289 -3.67 -8.95 -25.41
N GLU A 290 -4.28 -8.63 -26.53
CA GLU A 290 -4.77 -7.27 -26.78
C GLU A 290 -6.00 -6.96 -25.94
N ILE A 291 -6.98 -7.87 -25.91
CA ILE A 291 -8.26 -7.66 -25.23
C ILE A 291 -8.68 -8.94 -24.52
N GLU A 292 -9.12 -8.81 -23.27
CA GLU A 292 -9.74 -9.87 -22.48
C GLU A 292 -11.04 -9.35 -21.88
N CYS A 293 -12.16 -9.67 -22.53
CA CYS A 293 -13.49 -9.24 -22.11
C CYS A 293 -14.48 -10.40 -22.21
N PRO A 294 -15.46 -10.51 -21.29
CA PRO A 294 -16.48 -11.55 -21.35
C PRO A 294 -17.51 -11.23 -22.46
N GLU A 295 -18.27 -12.23 -22.91
CA GLU A 295 -19.19 -12.12 -24.06
C GLU A 295 -20.23 -11.00 -23.91
N GLN A 296 -20.66 -10.68 -22.68
CA GLN A 296 -21.61 -9.61 -22.43
C GLN A 296 -21.03 -8.19 -22.58
N ALA A 297 -19.71 -8.03 -22.76
CA ALA A 297 -19.11 -6.73 -23.00
C ALA A 297 -19.37 -6.26 -24.44
N ILE A 298 -19.66 -4.96 -24.61
CA ILE A 298 -19.85 -4.34 -25.92
C ILE A 298 -18.54 -3.65 -26.29
N VAL A 299 -17.80 -4.21 -27.25
CA VAL A 299 -16.50 -3.69 -27.66
C VAL A 299 -16.53 -3.29 -29.13
N ARG A 300 -16.25 -2.01 -29.42
CA ARG A 300 -16.15 -1.46 -30.77
C ARG A 300 -14.75 -0.91 -30.97
N MET A 301 -14.01 -1.51 -31.91
CA MET A 301 -12.62 -1.16 -32.18
C MET A 301 -12.42 -0.75 -33.64
N VAL A 302 -11.73 0.35 -33.85
CA VAL A 302 -11.11 0.68 -35.14
C VAL A 302 -9.67 1.06 -34.88
N GLY A 303 -8.72 0.34 -35.48
CA GLY A 303 -7.29 0.62 -35.31
C GLY A 303 -6.88 1.96 -35.94
N GLY A 304 -5.79 2.55 -35.45
CA GLY A 304 -5.19 3.76 -36.00
C GLY A 304 -3.72 3.90 -35.64
N ALA A 305 -3.14 5.04 -35.99
CA ALA A 305 -1.70 5.33 -35.81
C ALA A 305 -1.33 5.75 -34.37
N GLY A 306 -2.32 5.96 -33.50
CA GLY A 306 -2.11 6.35 -32.12
C GLY A 306 -1.30 7.64 -31.95
N VAL A 307 -0.65 7.78 -30.81
CA VAL A 307 0.24 8.91 -30.48
C VAL A 307 1.64 8.45 -30.09
N GLN A 308 2.64 9.26 -30.41
CA GLN A 308 4.04 8.96 -30.07
C GLN A 308 4.40 9.51 -28.69
N GLU A 309 5.19 8.75 -27.93
CA GLU A 309 5.64 9.11 -26.57
C GLU A 309 6.51 10.36 -26.51
N ASN A 310 7.31 10.60 -27.55
CA ASN A 310 8.20 11.76 -27.63
C ASN A 310 7.49 13.12 -27.66
N LYS A 311 6.15 13.14 -27.64
CA LYS A 311 5.34 14.35 -27.52
C LYS A 311 5.17 14.85 -26.08
N PHE A 312 5.51 14.05 -25.07
CA PHE A 312 5.35 14.47 -23.67
C PHE A 312 6.60 15.16 -23.14
N GLU A 313 6.42 16.30 -22.47
CA GLU A 313 7.51 17.07 -21.88
C GLU A 313 8.12 16.33 -20.67
N VAL A 314 9.45 16.25 -20.63
CA VAL A 314 10.17 15.70 -19.47
C VAL A 314 10.41 16.82 -18.45
N LEU A 315 9.48 16.96 -17.51
CA LEU A 315 9.51 18.04 -16.51
C LEU A 315 10.51 17.81 -15.38
N ASP A 316 10.74 16.56 -14.96
CA ASP A 316 11.70 16.21 -13.91
C ASP A 316 12.62 15.07 -14.35
N THR A 317 13.93 15.31 -14.29
CA THR A 317 14.97 14.35 -14.67
C THR A 317 15.56 13.61 -13.47
N ARG A 318 15.16 13.95 -12.24
CA ARG A 318 15.63 13.27 -11.03
C ARG A 318 15.28 11.79 -11.11
N LYS A 319 16.33 10.98 -11.12
CA LYS A 319 16.21 9.53 -10.95
C LYS A 319 16.17 9.25 -9.46
N PHE A 320 14.98 9.16 -8.89
CA PHE A 320 14.85 8.49 -7.61
C PHE A 320 14.83 6.99 -7.90
N TYR A 321 15.93 6.33 -7.58
CA TYR A 321 15.95 4.87 -7.59
C TYR A 321 15.19 4.41 -6.36
N LEU A 322 13.86 4.35 -6.46
CA LEU A 322 13.18 3.29 -5.75
C LEU A 322 13.83 2.01 -6.25
N LEU A 323 14.49 1.27 -5.36
CA LEU A 323 15.15 0.02 -5.73
C LEU A 323 14.13 -1.06 -6.17
N TYR A 324 12.86 -0.70 -6.39
CA TYR A 324 11.69 -1.50 -6.75
C TYR A 324 10.60 -0.60 -7.36
N THR A 325 9.71 -1.16 -8.19
CA THR A 325 8.39 -0.56 -8.46
C THR A 325 7.51 -0.85 -7.23
N PRO A 326 6.78 0.13 -6.65
CA PRO A 326 5.77 -0.18 -5.62
C PRO A 326 4.87 -1.31 -6.14
N GLY A 327 4.90 -2.44 -5.44
CA GLY A 327 4.21 -3.64 -5.90
C GLY A 327 4.80 -4.32 -7.14
N ASP A 328 6.13 -4.49 -7.31
CA ASP A 328 6.69 -5.67 -8.03
C ASP A 328 8.15 -6.00 -7.65
N LEU A 329 8.41 -7.29 -7.71
CA LEU A 329 9.60 -8.06 -7.50
C LEU A 329 10.71 -7.70 -8.51
N VAL A 330 11.98 -7.73 -8.13
CA VAL A 330 12.63 -9.05 -8.12
C VAL A 330 12.37 -9.85 -6.83
N ARG A 331 11.88 -9.24 -5.73
CA ARG A 331 11.76 -9.92 -4.41
C ARG A 331 10.56 -9.57 -3.53
N ASP A 332 9.63 -8.73 -4.00
CA ASP A 332 8.56 -8.17 -3.21
C ASP A 332 9.18 -7.36 -2.07
N ARG A 333 9.42 -6.09 -2.41
CA ARG A 333 9.95 -5.06 -1.51
C ARG A 333 8.82 -4.18 -1.01
N TYR A 334 7.64 -4.76 -0.78
CA TYR A 334 6.56 -4.04 -0.15
C TYR A 334 6.90 -3.87 1.35
N GLN A 335 7.28 -2.66 1.72
CA GLN A 335 7.02 -2.18 3.06
C GLN A 335 5.66 -1.51 2.98
N TYR A 336 4.63 -2.14 3.55
CA TYR A 336 3.66 -1.31 4.28
C TYR A 336 4.49 -0.37 5.11
N ALA A 337 4.34 0.94 4.90
CA ALA A 337 5.24 1.96 5.43
C ALA A 337 5.66 1.62 6.86
N TYR A 338 6.79 0.92 7.02
CA TYR A 338 7.27 0.40 8.29
C TYR A 338 8.20 1.45 8.87
N PRO A 339 8.22 1.64 10.20
CA PRO A 339 9.13 2.58 10.80
C PRO A 339 10.55 2.31 10.31
N ALA A 340 11.38 3.35 10.24
CA ALA A 340 12.79 3.19 9.86
C ALA A 340 13.51 2.14 10.72
N LYS A 341 12.95 1.84 11.91
CA LYS A 341 13.33 0.77 12.82
C LYS A 341 12.08 0.03 13.31
N ASP A 342 11.94 -1.25 12.96
CA ASP A 342 10.99 -2.19 13.57
C ASP A 342 11.71 -2.88 14.74
N ASP A 343 11.28 -2.56 15.96
CA ASP A 343 11.81 -3.12 17.20
C ASP A 343 10.92 -4.22 17.78
N THR A 344 9.83 -4.55 17.09
CA THR A 344 8.85 -5.52 17.59
C THR A 344 9.07 -6.91 17.03
N ARG A 345 9.52 -7.00 15.77
CA ARG A 345 9.71 -8.26 15.08
C ARG A 345 10.75 -8.19 13.97
N LYS A 346 11.23 -9.35 13.53
CA LYS A 346 12.07 -9.51 12.34
C LYS A 346 11.44 -10.51 11.38
N ILE A 347 11.40 -10.17 10.10
CA ILE A 347 11.09 -11.13 9.05
C ILE A 347 12.33 -12.00 8.86
N VAL A 348 12.24 -13.26 9.29
CA VAL A 348 13.32 -14.25 9.16
C VAL A 348 13.32 -14.83 7.77
N ARG A 349 12.13 -15.10 7.24
CA ARG A 349 11.94 -15.68 5.92
C ARG A 349 10.61 -15.29 5.31
N LYS A 350 10.59 -15.32 3.99
CA LYS A 350 9.42 -15.18 3.14
C LYS A 350 9.46 -16.26 2.08
N ILE A 351 8.41 -17.06 1.99
CA ILE A 351 8.27 -18.15 1.01
C ILE A 351 6.87 -18.12 0.39
N GLY A 352 6.67 -18.96 -0.62
CA GLY A 352 5.43 -19.04 -1.38
C GLY A 352 5.48 -18.12 -2.59
N LYS A 353 5.48 -18.72 -3.78
CA LYS A 353 5.33 -18.01 -5.05
C LYS A 353 4.06 -18.52 -5.71
N ASN A 354 3.20 -17.59 -6.15
CA ASN A 354 1.93 -17.93 -6.79
C ASN A 354 1.04 -18.82 -5.92
N LEU A 355 1.02 -18.61 -4.60
CA LEU A 355 0.18 -19.43 -3.71
C LEU A 355 -1.31 -19.19 -3.94
N GLY A 356 -1.67 -18.08 -4.57
CA GLY A 356 -3.06 -17.62 -4.54
C GLY A 356 -3.42 -17.08 -3.15
N PRO A 357 -4.71 -16.84 -2.89
CA PRO A 357 -5.18 -16.50 -1.56
C PRO A 357 -5.16 -17.74 -0.66
N VAL A 358 -4.50 -17.62 0.49
CA VAL A 358 -4.40 -18.62 1.55
C VAL A 358 -5.46 -18.29 2.59
N ARG A 359 -6.34 -19.26 2.84
CA ARG A 359 -7.40 -19.13 3.86
C ARG A 359 -6.94 -19.64 5.21
N GLY A 360 -6.20 -20.75 5.20
CA GLY A 360 -5.75 -21.44 6.40
C GLY A 360 -4.30 -21.90 6.31
N MET A 361 -3.61 -22.01 7.44
CA MET A 361 -2.24 -22.51 7.51
C MET A 361 -1.95 -23.33 8.77
N ALA A 362 -1.02 -24.28 8.66
CA ALA A 362 -0.48 -25.01 9.83
C ALA A 362 1.01 -25.31 9.63
N VAL A 363 1.74 -25.60 10.71
CA VAL A 363 3.16 -25.98 10.64
C VAL A 363 3.33 -27.36 11.28
N ASP A 364 3.80 -28.35 10.52
CA ASP A 364 3.90 -29.75 11.00
C ASP A 364 5.27 -30.15 11.54
N GLY A 365 6.00 -29.15 12.02
CA GLY A 365 7.42 -29.30 12.22
C GLY A 365 8.17 -28.62 11.08
N THR A 366 8.66 -29.39 10.12
CA THR A 366 9.57 -28.86 9.11
C THR A 366 8.89 -28.12 7.96
N ASP A 367 7.62 -28.42 7.71
CA ASP A 367 6.91 -27.99 6.52
C ASP A 367 5.68 -27.16 6.89
N VAL A 368 5.16 -26.44 5.89
CA VAL A 368 4.01 -25.57 6.06
C VAL A 368 2.85 -26.10 5.25
N TRP A 369 1.72 -26.28 5.91
CA TRP A 369 0.45 -26.59 5.28
C TRP A 369 -0.27 -25.30 4.95
N THR A 370 -0.89 -25.24 3.78
CA THR A 370 -1.72 -24.11 3.35
C THR A 370 -3.01 -24.60 2.74
N LEU A 371 -4.05 -23.79 2.88
CA LEU A 371 -5.37 -24.02 2.29
C LEU A 371 -5.69 -22.87 1.33
N SER A 372 -5.90 -23.17 0.05
CA SER A 372 -6.25 -22.16 -0.94
C SER A 372 -7.72 -21.80 -0.91
N ALA A 373 -8.06 -20.65 -1.51
CA ALA A 373 -9.45 -20.23 -1.73
C ALA A 373 -10.30 -21.23 -2.52
N LYS A 374 -9.69 -22.17 -3.27
CA LYS A 374 -10.40 -23.21 -4.03
C LYS A 374 -10.56 -24.53 -3.27
N GLY A 375 -10.17 -24.57 -1.99
CA GLY A 375 -10.24 -25.77 -1.15
C GLY A 375 -9.13 -26.78 -1.42
N MET A 376 -8.00 -26.35 -2.01
CA MET A 376 -6.82 -27.21 -2.15
C MET A 376 -5.93 -27.06 -0.92
N ILE A 377 -5.53 -28.18 -0.34
CA ILE A 377 -4.55 -28.25 0.74
C ILE A 377 -3.20 -28.59 0.11
N TYR A 378 -2.17 -27.80 0.44
CA TYR A 378 -0.81 -28.00 0.00
C TYR A 378 0.10 -28.20 1.21
N LYS A 379 0.98 -29.21 1.13
CA LYS A 379 2.20 -29.28 1.93
C LYS A 379 3.31 -28.59 1.17
N LEU A 380 3.96 -27.61 1.78
CA LEU A 380 5.05 -26.83 1.22
C LEU A 380 6.31 -27.03 2.05
N ASP A 381 7.45 -27.14 1.37
CA ASP A 381 8.76 -27.14 2.04
C ASP A 381 8.94 -25.83 2.82
N GLY A 382 9.18 -25.93 4.13
CA GLY A 382 9.25 -24.74 5.01
C GLY A 382 10.47 -23.84 4.76
N ASP A 383 11.45 -24.30 3.98
CA ASP A 383 12.64 -23.52 3.64
C ASP A 383 12.45 -22.76 2.30
N THR A 384 11.78 -23.35 1.32
CA THR A 384 11.68 -22.85 -0.06
C THR A 384 10.28 -22.43 -0.48
N GLY A 385 9.23 -23.01 0.12
CA GLY A 385 7.84 -22.84 -0.27
C GLY A 385 7.43 -23.66 -1.50
N GLU A 386 8.29 -24.57 -1.97
CA GLU A 386 7.97 -25.48 -3.07
C GLU A 386 6.95 -26.56 -2.63
N PRO A 387 6.00 -26.94 -3.48
CA PRO A 387 4.98 -27.92 -3.13
C PRO A 387 5.58 -29.33 -3.02
N ILE A 388 5.37 -29.97 -1.87
CA ILE A 388 5.74 -31.37 -1.58
C ILE A 388 4.56 -32.30 -1.88
N GLN A 389 3.36 -31.90 -1.45
CA GLN A 389 2.15 -32.71 -1.56
C GLN A 389 0.93 -31.80 -1.72
N GLN A 390 -0.11 -32.27 -2.39
CA GLN A 390 -1.38 -31.56 -2.48
C GLN A 390 -2.56 -32.51 -2.61
N TRP A 391 -3.71 -32.10 -2.08
CA TRP A 391 -4.99 -32.75 -2.31
C TRP A 391 -6.13 -31.75 -2.09
N ARG A 392 -7.33 -32.12 -2.51
CA ARG A 392 -8.52 -31.30 -2.27
C ARG A 392 -9.15 -31.68 -0.92
N ALA A 393 -9.53 -30.69 -0.12
CA ALA A 393 -10.33 -30.93 1.06
C ALA A 393 -11.68 -31.58 0.66
N SER A 394 -12.15 -32.52 1.47
CA SER A 394 -13.46 -33.17 1.28
C SER A 394 -14.63 -32.28 1.65
N SER A 395 -14.41 -31.29 2.52
CA SER A 395 -15.44 -30.37 3.02
C SER A 395 -15.76 -29.25 2.01
N ARG A 396 -16.94 -28.65 2.12
CA ARG A 396 -17.48 -27.69 1.13
C ARG A 396 -16.78 -26.33 1.12
N ASN A 397 -16.50 -25.78 2.30
CA ASN A 397 -15.94 -24.45 2.50
C ASN A 397 -14.90 -24.47 3.63
N PRO A 398 -13.78 -25.18 3.45
CA PRO A 398 -12.69 -25.21 4.43
C PRO A 398 -12.07 -23.82 4.55
N VAL A 399 -11.70 -23.41 5.78
CA VAL A 399 -11.18 -22.06 6.04
C VAL A 399 -9.94 -21.95 6.90
N ALA A 400 -9.70 -22.88 7.83
CA ALA A 400 -8.59 -22.82 8.77
C ALA A 400 -7.93 -24.19 8.89
N LEU A 401 -6.63 -24.22 9.21
CA LEU A 401 -5.86 -25.44 9.42
C LEU A 401 -5.18 -25.41 10.80
N ALA A 402 -4.96 -26.58 11.39
CA ALA A 402 -4.02 -26.73 12.51
C ALA A 402 -3.38 -28.12 12.47
N PHE A 403 -2.20 -28.28 13.06
CA PHE A 403 -1.54 -29.58 13.16
C PHE A 403 -1.31 -29.94 14.62
N ASP A 404 -1.88 -31.07 15.07
CA ASP A 404 -1.78 -31.48 16.49
C ASP A 404 -0.51 -32.31 16.80
N GLY A 405 0.39 -32.45 15.84
CA GLY A 405 1.54 -33.36 15.92
C GLY A 405 1.34 -34.69 15.21
N THR A 406 0.09 -35.07 14.94
CA THR A 406 -0.27 -36.37 14.33
C THR A 406 -1.30 -36.27 13.20
N ARG A 407 -2.26 -35.35 13.32
CA ARG A 407 -3.40 -35.14 12.42
C ARG A 407 -3.41 -33.70 11.94
N LEU A 408 -3.87 -33.51 10.71
CA LEU A 408 -4.17 -32.20 10.16
C LEU A 408 -5.65 -31.90 10.40
N TRP A 409 -5.94 -30.82 11.09
CA TRP A 409 -7.30 -30.38 11.37
C TRP A 409 -7.75 -29.31 10.39
N VAL A 410 -9.02 -29.35 10.00
CA VAL A 410 -9.63 -28.41 9.08
C VAL A 410 -10.99 -27.97 9.61
N THR A 411 -11.24 -26.67 9.68
CA THR A 411 -12.57 -26.13 10.00
C THR A 411 -13.29 -25.72 8.72
N ASP A 412 -14.58 -26.06 8.63
CA ASP A 412 -15.47 -25.73 7.54
C ASP A 412 -16.55 -24.72 7.96
N LEU A 413 -16.72 -23.66 7.17
CA LEU A 413 -17.70 -22.60 7.44
C LEU A 413 -19.11 -22.90 6.94
N ASP A 414 -19.31 -23.74 5.94
CA ASP A 414 -20.67 -24.02 5.44
C ASP A 414 -21.31 -25.17 6.22
N GLU A 415 -20.50 -26.16 6.58
CA GLU A 415 -20.90 -27.32 7.36
C GLU A 415 -20.87 -27.08 8.86
N LYS A 416 -20.19 -26.00 9.31
CA LYS A 416 -20.01 -25.64 10.72
C LYS A 416 -19.41 -26.80 11.52
N ARG A 417 -18.44 -27.48 10.92
CA ARG A 417 -17.78 -28.67 11.45
C ARG A 417 -16.28 -28.54 11.37
N THR A 418 -15.60 -29.29 12.24
CA THR A 418 -14.14 -29.43 12.22
C THR A 418 -13.79 -30.90 12.02
N TYR A 419 -12.86 -31.15 11.10
CA TYR A 419 -12.47 -32.45 10.61
C TYR A 419 -11.00 -32.72 10.96
N ALA A 420 -10.72 -33.89 11.51
CA ALA A 420 -9.36 -34.43 11.59
C ALA A 420 -9.06 -35.25 10.35
N LEU A 421 -7.95 -34.98 9.69
CA LEU A 421 -7.50 -35.66 8.49
C LEU A 421 -6.17 -36.37 8.74
N ASP A 422 -5.99 -37.52 8.09
CA ASP A 422 -4.68 -38.15 7.95
C ASP A 422 -3.79 -37.27 7.05
N PRO A 423 -2.68 -36.70 7.55
CA PRO A 423 -1.82 -35.80 6.78
C PRO A 423 -1.11 -36.49 5.61
N LYS A 424 -1.11 -37.83 5.53
CA LYS A 424 -0.53 -38.56 4.38
C LYS A 424 -1.52 -38.72 3.24
N THR A 425 -2.79 -38.89 3.54
CA THR A 425 -3.80 -39.31 2.56
C THR A 425 -4.92 -38.28 2.36
N GLY A 426 -5.11 -37.36 3.30
CA GLY A 426 -6.23 -36.42 3.34
C GLY A 426 -7.56 -37.04 3.75
N ILE A 427 -7.58 -38.31 4.16
CA ILE A 427 -8.79 -39.02 4.56
C ILE A 427 -9.25 -38.55 5.94
N GLU A 428 -10.56 -38.36 6.11
CA GLU A 428 -11.18 -38.04 7.40
C GLU A 428 -11.00 -39.19 8.40
N LEU A 429 -10.48 -38.84 9.57
CA LEU A 429 -10.30 -39.74 10.71
C LEU A 429 -11.40 -39.54 11.77
N ALA A 430 -11.84 -38.30 11.95
CA ALA A 430 -12.88 -37.91 12.89
C ALA A 430 -13.44 -36.53 12.53
N SER A 431 -14.62 -36.20 13.07
CA SER A 431 -15.16 -34.84 12.99
C SER A 431 -16.14 -34.54 14.12
N PHE A 432 -16.32 -33.25 14.41
CA PHE A 432 -17.28 -32.75 15.38
C PHE A 432 -17.92 -31.44 14.91
N ASN A 433 -19.08 -31.10 15.49
CA ASN A 433 -19.76 -29.83 15.22
C ASN A 433 -19.05 -28.69 15.96
N ASN A 434 -18.89 -27.54 15.30
CA ASN A 434 -18.32 -26.36 15.93
C ASN A 434 -19.25 -25.85 17.07
N PRO A 435 -18.70 -25.30 18.16
CA PRO A 435 -19.49 -24.81 19.28
C PRO A 435 -20.52 -23.72 18.91
N ASP A 436 -20.21 -22.87 17.94
CA ASP A 436 -21.17 -21.93 17.34
C ASP A 436 -21.80 -22.55 16.06
N PRO A 437 -23.05 -23.03 16.12
CA PRO A 437 -23.73 -23.61 14.97
C PRO A 437 -24.22 -22.56 13.95
N GLN A 438 -24.23 -21.27 14.30
CA GLN A 438 -24.75 -20.22 13.42
C GLN A 438 -23.65 -19.68 12.50
N HIS A 439 -22.53 -19.26 13.06
CA HIS A 439 -21.47 -18.60 12.29
C HIS A 439 -20.26 -19.51 12.06
N GLY A 440 -20.03 -20.51 12.91
CA GLY A 440 -18.89 -21.42 12.80
C GLY A 440 -17.60 -20.75 13.23
N ALA A 441 -16.49 -21.09 12.58
CA ALA A 441 -15.17 -20.61 12.96
C ALA A 441 -14.24 -20.35 11.80
N THR A 442 -13.35 -19.39 11.99
CA THR A 442 -12.42 -18.86 10.97
C THR A 442 -10.96 -19.00 11.32
N GLY A 443 -10.63 -19.35 12.57
CA GLY A 443 -9.26 -19.61 13.00
C GLY A 443 -9.17 -20.90 13.80
N LEU A 444 -8.06 -21.62 13.63
CA LEU A 444 -7.80 -22.87 14.30
C LEU A 444 -6.31 -22.94 14.66
N ALA A 445 -6.00 -23.29 15.91
CA ALA A 445 -4.64 -23.60 16.35
C ALA A 445 -4.64 -24.86 17.22
N SER A 446 -3.46 -25.46 17.42
CA SER A 446 -3.28 -26.56 18.37
C SER A 446 -1.96 -26.45 19.12
N ASP A 447 -1.95 -26.91 20.36
CA ASP A 447 -0.71 -27.19 21.12
C ASP A 447 -0.37 -28.69 21.16
N GLY A 448 -1.08 -29.50 20.37
CA GLY A 448 -0.99 -30.96 20.34
C GLY A 448 -1.77 -31.68 21.44
N THR A 449 -2.36 -30.96 22.39
CA THR A 449 -3.26 -31.52 23.41
C THR A 449 -4.69 -31.03 23.22
N MET A 450 -4.85 -29.74 22.93
CA MET A 450 -6.13 -29.07 22.72
C MET A 450 -6.17 -28.42 21.34
N LEU A 451 -7.39 -28.15 20.89
CA LEU A 451 -7.70 -27.29 19.76
C LEU A 451 -8.21 -25.95 20.25
N TYR A 452 -7.83 -24.90 19.55
CA TYR A 452 -8.21 -23.52 19.84
C TYR A 452 -8.94 -22.94 18.63
N LEU A 453 -10.25 -22.78 18.75
CA LEU A 453 -11.13 -22.48 17.64
C LEU A 453 -11.72 -21.07 17.81
N ARG A 454 -11.37 -20.15 16.89
CA ARG A 454 -11.87 -18.77 16.89
C ARG A 454 -13.20 -18.69 16.13
N GLU A 455 -14.23 -18.19 16.79
CA GLU A 455 -15.54 -17.97 16.18
C GLU A 455 -15.48 -16.96 15.04
N ALA A 456 -16.30 -17.13 13.99
CA ALA A 456 -16.25 -16.31 12.79
C ALA A 456 -16.54 -14.82 13.08
N ASP A 457 -17.67 -14.55 13.74
CA ASP A 457 -18.28 -13.21 13.83
C ASP A 457 -18.11 -12.54 15.21
N THR A 458 -17.52 -13.24 16.18
CA THR A 458 -17.23 -12.69 17.51
C THR A 458 -15.76 -12.84 17.87
N ASN A 459 -15.38 -12.30 19.04
CA ASN A 459 -14.02 -12.40 19.57
C ASN A 459 -13.84 -13.63 20.47
N LYS A 460 -14.71 -14.64 20.35
CA LYS A 460 -14.65 -15.84 21.17
C LYS A 460 -13.65 -16.86 20.62
N VAL A 461 -12.93 -17.48 21.54
CA VAL A 461 -12.05 -18.61 21.31
C VAL A 461 -12.52 -19.76 22.20
N TYR A 462 -12.79 -20.90 21.59
CA TYR A 462 -13.17 -22.13 22.27
C TYR A 462 -11.93 -23.02 22.43
N THR A 463 -11.66 -23.50 23.63
CA THR A 463 -10.67 -24.56 23.85
C THR A 463 -11.39 -25.89 23.79
N LEU A 464 -10.99 -26.80 22.92
CA LEU A 464 -11.66 -28.07 22.68
C LEU A 464 -10.67 -29.23 22.86
N GLU A 465 -11.14 -30.34 23.42
CA GLU A 465 -10.44 -31.62 23.27
C GLU A 465 -10.54 -32.10 21.82
N ASP A 466 -9.75 -33.11 21.46
CA ASP A 466 -9.79 -33.67 20.10
C ASP A 466 -11.12 -34.38 19.75
N THR A 467 -11.93 -34.68 20.76
CA THR A 467 -13.30 -35.18 20.59
C THR A 467 -14.32 -34.08 20.26
N GLY A 468 -13.91 -32.80 20.33
CA GLY A 468 -14.78 -31.64 20.25
C GLY A 468 -15.44 -31.26 21.59
N ALA A 469 -15.10 -31.95 22.69
CA ALA A 469 -15.59 -31.58 24.01
C ALA A 469 -15.12 -30.18 24.42
N LEU A 470 -16.05 -29.33 24.86
CA LEU A 470 -15.76 -27.94 25.22
C LEU A 470 -15.06 -27.85 26.59
N GLY A 471 -13.87 -27.24 26.60
CA GLY A 471 -13.16 -26.87 27.81
C GLY A 471 -13.58 -25.49 28.35
N LYS A 472 -13.19 -24.42 27.66
CA LYS A 472 -13.45 -23.03 28.04
C LYS A 472 -13.83 -22.20 26.83
N THR A 473 -14.60 -21.15 27.09
CA THR A 473 -14.84 -20.05 26.16
C THR A 473 -14.09 -18.82 26.68
N ILE A 474 -13.23 -18.27 25.84
CA ILE A 474 -12.39 -17.10 26.13
C ILE A 474 -12.83 -15.97 25.21
N GLU A 475 -13.04 -14.77 25.74
CA GLU A 475 -13.42 -13.60 24.93
C GLU A 475 -12.23 -12.64 24.82
N LEU A 476 -11.73 -12.44 23.60
CA LEU A 476 -10.61 -11.53 23.37
C LEU A 476 -11.07 -10.07 23.53
N SER A 477 -10.35 -9.34 24.36
CA SER A 477 -10.69 -7.97 24.78
C SER A 477 -10.65 -6.89 23.68
N VAL A 478 -10.18 -7.22 22.47
CA VAL A 478 -10.24 -6.34 21.30
C VAL A 478 -10.68 -7.12 20.07
N ALA A 479 -11.24 -6.39 19.09
CA ALA A 479 -11.63 -6.96 17.81
C ALA A 479 -10.45 -7.62 17.10
N THR A 480 -10.64 -8.87 16.69
CA THR A 480 -9.70 -9.65 15.88
C THR A 480 -10.34 -10.11 14.57
N SER A 481 -9.54 -10.63 13.63
CA SER A 481 -10.02 -11.12 12.34
C SER A 481 -9.16 -12.28 11.85
N GLY A 482 -9.72 -13.17 11.03
CA GLY A 482 -8.96 -14.27 10.41
C GLY A 482 -8.51 -15.33 11.42
N GLY A 483 -7.25 -15.74 11.29
CA GLY A 483 -6.61 -16.79 12.08
C GLY A 483 -6.37 -16.54 13.56
N ILE A 484 -5.92 -17.59 14.24
CA ILE A 484 -5.41 -17.55 15.61
C ILE A 484 -4.22 -18.49 15.71
N ALA A 485 -3.21 -18.12 16.50
CA ALA A 485 -2.08 -18.98 16.85
C ALA A 485 -1.93 -19.07 18.38
N PHE A 486 -1.34 -20.16 18.87
CA PHE A 486 -1.07 -20.34 20.30
C PHE A 486 0.39 -20.77 20.52
N ASP A 487 1.14 -19.99 21.30
CA ASP A 487 2.58 -20.21 21.50
C ASP A 487 2.91 -21.20 22.64
N GLY A 488 1.89 -21.86 23.20
CA GLY A 488 1.98 -22.68 24.41
C GLY A 488 1.66 -21.91 25.69
N LYS A 489 1.54 -20.58 25.63
CA LYS A 489 1.25 -19.72 26.79
C LYS A 489 0.27 -18.59 26.50
N TYR A 490 0.28 -18.06 25.29
CA TYR A 490 -0.48 -16.89 24.85
C TYR A 490 -1.11 -17.12 23.49
N PHE A 491 -2.26 -16.50 23.28
CA PHE A 491 -2.89 -16.43 21.97
C PHE A 491 -2.34 -15.26 21.17
N TRP A 492 -2.26 -15.44 19.86
CA TRP A 492 -1.89 -14.41 18.89
C TRP A 492 -2.95 -14.35 17.81
N ALA A 493 -3.41 -13.14 17.48
CA ALA A 493 -4.40 -12.96 16.43
C ALA A 493 -4.22 -11.61 15.72
N PRO A 494 -4.61 -11.50 14.44
CA PRO A 494 -4.70 -10.20 13.77
C PRO A 494 -5.62 -9.27 14.53
N CYS A 495 -5.20 -8.02 14.67
CA CYS A 495 -5.98 -6.96 15.29
C CYS A 495 -5.73 -5.64 14.56
N ARG A 496 -6.53 -4.60 14.85
CA ARG A 496 -6.38 -3.30 14.19
C ARG A 496 -4.94 -2.81 14.28
N GLY A 497 -4.27 -2.70 13.13
CA GLY A 497 -2.90 -2.19 13.00
C GLY A 497 -1.80 -3.13 13.48
N GLY A 498 -1.97 -4.46 13.49
CA GLY A 498 -0.87 -5.38 13.79
C GLY A 498 -1.33 -6.78 14.21
N ILE A 499 -0.46 -7.49 14.91
CA ILE A 499 -0.77 -8.79 15.53
C ILE A 499 -0.75 -8.59 17.03
N CYS A 500 -1.86 -8.94 17.70
CA CYS A 500 -2.04 -8.78 19.14
C CYS A 500 -1.75 -10.09 19.86
N ARG A 501 -1.14 -9.99 21.06
CA ARG A 501 -0.94 -11.11 21.99
C ARG A 501 -1.91 -11.01 23.15
N PHE A 502 -2.54 -12.12 23.50
CA PHE A 502 -3.56 -12.20 24.54
C PHE A 502 -3.20 -13.22 25.63
N GLY A 503 -3.66 -12.95 26.84
CA GLY A 503 -3.65 -13.92 27.94
C GLY A 503 -4.67 -15.03 27.73
N ASN A 504 -4.58 -16.08 28.56
CA ASN A 504 -5.55 -17.18 28.59
C ASN A 504 -6.94 -16.75 29.09
N ASP A 505 -7.07 -15.52 29.59
CA ASP A 505 -8.32 -14.86 29.97
C ASP A 505 -8.86 -13.92 28.88
N GLY A 506 -8.15 -13.80 27.74
CA GLY A 506 -8.52 -12.91 26.63
C GLY A 506 -8.06 -11.45 26.80
N SER A 507 -7.34 -11.13 27.88
CA SER A 507 -6.79 -9.79 28.08
C SER A 507 -5.70 -9.47 27.05
N LEU A 508 -5.69 -8.26 26.49
CA LEU A 508 -4.66 -7.79 25.57
C LEU A 508 -3.37 -7.50 26.34
N LEU A 509 -2.29 -8.22 26.03
CA LEU A 509 -1.01 -8.13 26.73
C LEU A 509 0.11 -7.51 25.88
N GLY A 510 0.01 -7.59 24.56
CA GLY A 510 1.08 -7.17 23.67
C GLY A 510 0.64 -6.97 22.22
N LYS A 511 1.49 -6.35 21.41
CA LYS A 511 1.25 -6.13 19.99
C LYS A 511 2.55 -5.93 19.21
N ILE A 512 2.65 -6.55 18.03
CA ILE A 512 3.77 -6.42 17.08
C ILE A 512 3.33 -5.87 15.72
N TYR A 513 4.29 -5.41 14.90
CA TYR A 513 4.05 -5.05 13.49
C TYR A 513 3.53 -6.29 12.73
N ALA A 514 2.49 -6.14 11.92
CA ALA A 514 2.10 -7.14 10.94
C ALA A 514 3.18 -7.24 9.83
N PRO A 515 3.49 -8.43 9.29
CA PRO A 515 4.44 -8.59 8.17
C PRO A 515 3.90 -8.06 6.84
N SER A 516 2.57 -7.89 6.75
CA SER A 516 1.83 -7.36 5.60
C SER A 516 0.39 -6.98 6.02
N GLU A 517 -0.39 -6.30 5.17
CA GLU A 517 -1.86 -6.20 5.35
C GLU A 517 -2.53 -7.47 4.81
N GLY A 518 -3.85 -7.55 4.99
CA GLY A 518 -4.62 -8.72 4.59
C GLY A 518 -4.08 -10.00 5.21
N MET A 519 -3.83 -10.02 6.53
CA MET A 519 -3.45 -11.26 7.23
C MET A 519 -4.67 -12.16 7.30
N HIS A 520 -4.56 -13.34 6.69
CA HIS A 520 -5.67 -14.27 6.61
C HIS A 520 -5.59 -15.34 7.69
N ASP A 521 -4.41 -15.94 7.87
CA ASP A 521 -4.19 -16.93 8.94
C ASP A 521 -2.78 -16.84 9.53
N MET A 522 -2.59 -17.45 10.69
CA MET A 522 -1.30 -17.53 11.38
C MET A 522 -1.20 -18.78 12.23
N GLU A 523 0.02 -19.29 12.38
CA GLU A 523 0.29 -20.43 13.25
C GLU A 523 1.61 -20.25 14.00
N TRP A 524 1.66 -20.73 15.24
CA TRP A 524 2.90 -20.73 16.02
C TRP A 524 3.62 -22.08 15.88
N ALA A 525 4.84 -22.06 15.37
CA ALA A 525 5.63 -23.28 15.27
C ALA A 525 6.17 -23.69 16.66
N PRO A 526 5.91 -24.93 17.15
CA PRO A 526 6.36 -25.37 18.47
C PRO A 526 7.89 -25.34 18.62
N ALA A 527 8.39 -24.91 19.78
CA ALA A 527 9.82 -24.76 20.09
C ALA A 527 10.65 -26.06 19.96
N THR A 528 10.00 -27.23 19.98
CA THR A 528 10.62 -28.56 19.84
C THR A 528 11.10 -28.88 18.43
N ASN A 529 10.91 -27.96 17.48
CA ASN A 529 11.16 -28.17 16.07
C ASN A 529 12.15 -27.13 15.51
N ARG A 530 12.80 -27.42 14.36
CA ARG A 530 13.77 -26.55 13.67
C ARG A 530 13.22 -25.15 13.34
N TYR A 531 11.90 -25.01 13.26
CA TYR A 531 11.19 -23.74 13.04
C TYR A 531 10.51 -23.19 14.29
N GLY A 532 10.80 -23.76 15.45
CA GLY A 532 10.16 -23.44 16.71
C GLY A 532 10.48 -22.06 17.26
N GLY A 533 9.52 -21.46 17.97
CA GLY A 533 9.66 -20.13 18.57
C GLY A 533 9.46 -18.98 17.58
N TYR A 534 8.90 -19.27 16.41
CA TYR A 534 8.56 -18.28 15.39
C TYR A 534 7.06 -18.30 15.10
N LEU A 535 6.52 -17.10 14.88
CA LEU A 535 5.16 -16.94 14.37
C LEU A 535 5.20 -17.02 12.84
N TRP A 536 4.36 -17.86 12.26
CA TRP A 536 4.14 -17.89 10.82
C TRP A 536 2.83 -17.20 10.48
N VAL A 537 2.83 -16.42 9.40
CA VAL A 537 1.68 -15.62 8.99
C VAL A 537 1.50 -15.72 7.49
N ALA A 538 0.27 -15.99 7.05
CA ALA A 538 -0.16 -15.82 5.67
C ALA A 538 -0.73 -14.42 5.49
N GLY A 539 -0.19 -13.67 4.54
CA GLY A 539 -0.63 -12.30 4.30
C GLY A 539 -0.45 -11.83 2.87
N LYS A 540 -1.30 -10.88 2.48
CA LYS A 540 -1.25 -10.23 1.17
C LYS A 540 -0.19 -9.15 1.14
N THR A 541 0.51 -9.10 0.02
CA THR A 541 1.59 -8.13 -0.19
C THR A 541 1.17 -6.97 -1.08
N HIS A 542 -0.02 -7.09 -1.66
CA HIS A 542 -0.70 -6.08 -2.46
C HIS A 542 -2.19 -6.48 -2.56
N ASP A 543 -3.12 -5.53 -2.36
CA ASP A 543 -4.55 -5.83 -2.20
C ASP A 543 -5.19 -6.44 -3.45
N ARG A 544 -4.74 -6.02 -4.63
CA ARG A 544 -5.18 -6.57 -5.93
C ARG A 544 -4.37 -7.76 -6.45
N TRP A 545 -3.29 -8.17 -5.76
CA TRP A 545 -2.48 -9.29 -6.22
C TRP A 545 -3.03 -10.60 -5.68
N ASN A 546 -3.18 -11.57 -6.56
CA ASN A 546 -3.64 -12.91 -6.21
C ASN A 546 -2.47 -13.79 -5.76
N ASP A 547 -1.55 -13.27 -4.94
CA ASP A 547 -0.33 -13.97 -4.53
C ASP A 547 0.03 -13.65 -3.07
N GLU A 548 -0.55 -14.42 -2.15
CA GLU A 548 -0.18 -14.34 -0.74
C GLU A 548 1.20 -14.94 -0.47
N LYS A 549 1.81 -14.45 0.61
CA LYS A 549 3.13 -14.88 1.06
C LYS A 549 3.04 -15.44 2.47
N LEU A 550 3.90 -16.40 2.73
CA LEU A 550 4.11 -16.93 4.07
C LEU A 550 5.33 -16.26 4.68
N PHE A 551 5.14 -15.66 5.84
CA PHE A 551 6.18 -14.96 6.58
C PHE A 551 6.54 -15.72 7.84
N LYS A 552 7.83 -16.06 7.99
CA LYS A 552 8.39 -16.54 9.25
C LYS A 552 8.88 -15.34 10.06
N ILE A 553 8.29 -15.13 11.23
CA ILE A 553 8.49 -13.95 12.07
C ILE A 553 9.16 -14.32 13.39
N GLU A 554 10.24 -13.63 13.70
CA GLU A 554 10.83 -13.61 15.04
C GLU A 554 10.22 -12.45 15.84
N VAL A 555 9.62 -12.75 16.98
CA VAL A 555 9.11 -11.72 17.90
C VAL A 555 10.27 -11.20 18.74
N ILE A 556 10.58 -9.91 18.62
CA ILE A 556 11.65 -9.23 19.37
C ILE A 556 11.08 -8.61 20.66
N SER A 557 9.98 -7.87 20.55
CA SER A 557 9.34 -7.18 21.66
C SER A 557 7.90 -6.82 21.32
N ASP A 558 6.97 -7.24 22.14
CA ASP A 558 5.53 -7.03 21.95
C ASP A 558 4.94 -6.02 22.96
N SER A 559 5.79 -5.34 23.74
CA SER A 559 5.40 -4.37 24.74
C SER A 559 4.44 -3.30 24.20
N LEU A 560 3.31 -3.14 24.90
CA LEU A 560 2.36 -2.04 24.66
C LEU A 560 2.97 -0.67 25.02
N VAL A 561 3.90 -0.63 25.98
CA VAL A 561 4.57 0.60 26.44
C VAL A 561 5.60 1.08 25.41
N ARG A 562 5.57 2.38 25.06
CA ARG A 562 6.62 3.03 24.26
C ARG A 562 7.95 2.91 25.00
N ARG A 563 8.94 2.23 24.45
CA ARG A 563 10.32 2.44 24.91
C ARG A 563 10.70 3.88 24.57
N PRO A 564 11.23 4.68 25.51
CA PRO A 564 11.80 5.97 25.18
C PRO A 564 12.83 5.78 24.06
N SER A 565 12.76 6.61 23.03
CA SER A 565 13.78 6.65 21.99
C SER A 565 15.13 6.80 22.69
N TYR A 566 16.04 5.84 22.50
CA TYR A 566 17.43 6.04 22.91
C TYR A 566 17.96 7.25 22.15
N VAL A 567 18.09 8.38 22.85
CA VAL A 567 18.92 9.49 22.41
C VAL A 567 20.34 8.97 22.56
N PHE A 568 20.97 8.58 21.45
CA PHE A 568 22.40 8.40 21.47
C PHE A 568 23.06 9.78 21.64
N PRO A 569 24.09 9.89 22.49
CA PRO A 569 24.81 11.14 22.71
C PRO A 569 25.48 11.68 21.45
#